data_AF-A0A847IUB0-F1
#
_entry.id   AF-A0A847IUB0-F1
#
_cell.length_a   1.000
_cell.length_b   1.000
_cell.length_c   1.000
_cell.angle_alpha   90.00
_cell.angle_beta   90.00
_cell.angle_gamma   90.00
#
_symmetry.space_group_name_H-M   'P 1'
#
loop_
_entity.id
_entity.type
_entity.pdbx_description
1 polymer ?
#
loop_
_entity_poly.entity_id
_entity_poly.type
_entity_poly.pdbx_seq_one_letter_code
_entity_poly.pdbx_strand_id
1 'polypeptide(L)'
;MKTFKYLILITIFAVACGGSQQKATDEKVEEITDNTLTQSEIDDGWILLFDGKEAGKWRGYNKDYFPNGWEISDGMIRCIGSGRGEAGGLEGGDIIYDEKFQNFELILEWKISPGGNSGIFYLAQESPDLTIWQTAPEMQVLDNTTHPDGREGLHSAGALYDMIGVEQDKVKPVGEWNQVKILVFKGLVE
;
A
#
# COMPACT_ATOMS: atom_id res chain seq x y z
N MET A 1 32.80 9.12 -5.70
CA MET A 1 31.54 9.55 -6.33
C MET A 1 31.66 9.30 -7.83
N LYS A 2 31.04 8.22 -8.33
CA LYS A 2 31.09 7.86 -9.75
C LYS A 2 29.69 8.01 -10.33
N THR A 3 29.49 9.09 -11.07
CA THR A 3 28.29 9.37 -11.86
C THR A 3 28.33 8.50 -13.12
N PHE A 4 27.37 7.60 -13.29
CA PHE A 4 27.14 6.92 -14.57
C PHE A 4 26.06 7.68 -15.34
N LYS A 5 26.43 8.20 -16.50
CA LYS A 5 25.49 8.68 -17.52
C LYS A 5 25.27 7.53 -18.50
N TYR A 6 24.06 7.03 -18.64
CA TYR A 6 23.73 6.06 -19.69
C TYR A 6 23.38 6.83 -20.97
N LEU A 7 24.16 6.58 -22.02
CA LEU A 7 23.88 6.97 -23.40
C LEU A 7 23.42 5.69 -24.11
N ILE A 8 22.14 5.60 -24.49
CA ILE A 8 21.66 4.51 -25.34
C ILE A 8 21.86 4.96 -26.79
N LEU A 9 22.87 4.39 -27.45
CA LEU A 9 23.10 4.51 -28.88
C LEU A 9 22.38 3.34 -29.57
N ILE A 10 21.26 3.60 -30.23
CA ILE A 10 20.60 2.58 -31.07
C ILE A 10 21.35 2.53 -32.40
N THR A 11 22.31 1.62 -32.48
CA THR A 11 22.96 1.23 -33.74
C THR A 11 22.13 0.11 -34.36
N ILE A 12 21.40 0.41 -35.44
CA ILE A 12 20.73 -0.62 -36.25
C ILE A 12 21.78 -1.22 -37.18
N PHE A 13 22.24 -2.44 -36.87
CA PHE A 13 22.94 -3.29 -37.83
C PHE A 13 21.91 -4.21 -38.47
N ALA A 14 21.59 -3.97 -39.74
CA ALA A 14 20.91 -4.95 -40.57
C ALA A 14 21.95 -5.91 -41.15
N VAL A 15 22.01 -7.13 -40.62
CA VAL A 15 22.70 -8.26 -41.25
C VAL A 15 21.72 -9.40 -41.38
N ALA A 16 21.31 -9.67 -42.62
CA ALA A 16 20.57 -10.86 -42.99
C ALA A 16 21.56 -12.00 -43.24
N CYS A 17 21.34 -13.17 -42.62
CA CYS A 17 21.59 -14.50 -43.20
C CYS A 17 21.20 -15.64 -42.24
N GLY A 18 20.50 -16.64 -42.78
CA GLY A 18 20.72 -18.05 -42.43
C GLY A 18 19.77 -18.67 -41.41
N GLY A 19 18.98 -19.65 -41.86
CA GLY A 19 17.95 -20.32 -41.07
C GLY A 19 18.43 -21.10 -39.84
N SER A 20 17.67 -20.97 -38.77
CA SER A 20 17.23 -22.07 -37.91
C SER A 20 15.88 -21.67 -37.31
N GLN A 21 14.86 -22.51 -37.45
CA GLN A 21 13.59 -22.30 -36.76
C GLN A 21 13.80 -22.57 -35.27
N GLN A 22 14.15 -21.53 -34.52
CA GLN A 22 13.86 -21.53 -33.09
C GLN A 22 12.34 -21.42 -32.95
N LYS A 23 11.71 -22.44 -32.35
CA LYS A 23 10.37 -22.28 -31.78
C LYS A 23 10.47 -21.13 -30.79
N ALA A 24 9.87 -19.99 -31.14
CA ALA A 24 9.54 -18.97 -30.16
C ALA A 24 8.65 -19.66 -29.11
N THR A 25 9.17 -19.80 -27.90
CA THR A 25 8.33 -19.95 -26.74
C THR A 25 7.52 -18.66 -26.68
N ASP A 26 6.22 -18.75 -26.97
CA ASP A 26 5.28 -17.68 -26.67
C ASP A 26 5.40 -17.40 -25.17
N GLU A 27 6.19 -16.38 -24.81
CA GLU A 27 6.12 -15.77 -23.49
C GLU A 27 4.71 -15.18 -23.40
N LYS A 28 3.85 -15.90 -22.69
CA LYS A 28 2.52 -15.43 -22.34
C LYS A 28 2.72 -14.22 -21.43
N VAL A 29 2.63 -13.02 -22.00
CA VAL A 29 2.58 -11.78 -21.24
C VAL A 29 1.30 -11.87 -20.42
N GLU A 30 1.42 -12.21 -19.14
CA GLU A 30 0.29 -12.14 -18.22
C GLU A 30 -0.07 -10.66 -18.09
N GLU A 31 -1.28 -10.33 -18.55
CA GLU A 31 -1.87 -9.02 -18.34
C GLU A 31 -2.12 -8.89 -16.82
N ILE A 32 -1.28 -8.11 -16.16
CA ILE A 32 -1.44 -7.81 -14.73
C ILE A 32 -2.63 -6.86 -14.62
N THR A 33 -3.76 -7.39 -14.18
CA THR A 33 -4.95 -6.62 -13.83
C THR A 33 -4.95 -6.31 -12.34
N ASP A 34 -5.04 -5.03 -12.00
CA ASP A 34 -5.14 -4.60 -10.60
C ASP A 34 -6.31 -5.27 -9.88
N ASN A 35 -6.17 -5.47 -8.57
CA ASN A 35 -7.19 -6.06 -7.71
C ASN A 35 -7.64 -7.46 -8.16
N THR A 36 -6.71 -8.27 -8.64
CA THR A 36 -6.92 -9.70 -8.95
C THR A 36 -5.75 -10.51 -8.43
N LEU A 37 -5.98 -11.79 -8.15
CA LEU A 37 -4.90 -12.72 -7.81
C LEU A 37 -4.53 -13.54 -9.05
N THR A 38 -3.23 -13.70 -9.27
CA THR A 38 -2.66 -14.67 -10.19
C THR A 38 -2.94 -16.09 -9.68
N GLN A 39 -2.81 -17.08 -10.56
CA GLN A 39 -2.96 -18.48 -10.15
C GLN A 39 -1.91 -18.88 -9.10
N SER A 40 -0.68 -18.37 -9.20
CA SER A 40 0.38 -18.63 -8.22
C SER A 40 0.02 -18.08 -6.84
N GLU A 41 -0.52 -16.86 -6.78
CA GLU A 41 -0.95 -16.27 -5.49
C GLU A 41 -2.09 -17.08 -4.86
N ILE A 42 -3.05 -17.55 -5.66
CA ILE A 42 -4.11 -18.44 -5.17
C ILE A 42 -3.52 -19.75 -4.63
N ASP A 43 -2.59 -20.36 -5.36
CA ASP A 43 -1.94 -21.63 -4.96
C ASP A 43 -1.10 -21.47 -3.69
N ASP A 44 -0.49 -20.29 -3.49
CA ASP A 44 0.25 -19.90 -2.28
C ASP A 44 -0.67 -19.50 -1.11
N GLY A 45 -1.98 -19.46 -1.32
CA GLY A 45 -2.99 -19.20 -0.29
C GLY A 45 -3.26 -17.73 -0.01
N TRP A 46 -2.90 -16.82 -0.93
CA TRP A 46 -3.27 -15.42 -0.83
C TRP A 46 -4.78 -15.24 -0.90
N ILE A 47 -5.28 -14.26 -0.15
CA ILE A 47 -6.67 -13.82 -0.21
C ILE A 47 -6.73 -12.39 -0.70
N LEU A 48 -7.70 -12.10 -1.55
CA LEU A 48 -7.93 -10.76 -2.05
C LEU A 48 -8.77 -9.97 -1.04
N LEU A 49 -8.20 -8.92 -0.45
CA LEU A 49 -8.90 -8.08 0.52
C LEU A 49 -9.80 -7.02 -0.13
N PHE A 50 -9.56 -6.69 -1.39
CA PHE A 50 -10.34 -5.70 -2.14
C PHE A 50 -10.32 -6.03 -3.64
N ASP A 51 -11.49 -6.02 -4.28
CA ASP A 51 -11.68 -6.42 -5.68
C ASP A 51 -11.71 -5.26 -6.67
N GLY A 52 -11.45 -4.03 -6.20
CA GLY A 52 -11.49 -2.82 -7.00
C GLY A 52 -12.90 -2.24 -7.22
N LYS A 53 -13.97 -2.89 -6.74
CA LYS A 53 -15.35 -2.57 -7.13
C LYS A 53 -16.24 -2.23 -5.95
N GLU A 54 -16.15 -3.00 -4.87
CA GLU A 54 -17.02 -2.84 -3.71
C GLU A 54 -16.26 -3.00 -2.39
N ALA A 55 -16.84 -2.50 -1.30
CA ALA A 55 -16.17 -2.50 0.00
C ALA A 55 -15.98 -3.92 0.54
N GLY A 56 -16.80 -4.89 0.10
CA GLY A 56 -16.73 -6.26 0.57
C GLY A 56 -16.85 -6.33 2.09
N LYS A 57 -15.77 -6.79 2.75
CA LYS A 57 -15.67 -6.88 4.22
C LYS A 57 -15.04 -5.66 4.89
N TRP A 58 -14.74 -4.59 4.15
CA TRP A 58 -14.28 -3.34 4.75
C TRP A 58 -15.46 -2.61 5.39
N ARG A 59 -15.26 -2.19 6.65
CA ARG A 59 -16.20 -1.37 7.41
C ARG A 59 -15.44 -0.38 8.29
N GLY A 60 -16.12 0.60 8.86
CA GLY A 60 -15.50 1.51 9.81
C GLY A 60 -15.12 0.81 11.12
N TYR A 61 -14.03 1.22 11.74
CA TYR A 61 -13.68 0.84 13.11
C TYR A 61 -14.81 1.27 14.07
N ASN A 62 -15.28 0.34 14.91
CA ASN A 62 -16.48 0.45 15.76
C ASN A 62 -17.79 0.74 14.98
N LYS A 63 -17.87 0.37 13.70
CA LYS A 63 -19.07 0.51 12.86
C LYS A 63 -19.39 -0.80 12.15
N ASP A 64 -20.67 -1.03 11.83
CA ASP A 64 -21.15 -2.18 11.05
C ASP A 64 -21.35 -1.86 9.56
N TYR A 65 -20.90 -0.69 9.11
CA TYR A 65 -21.03 -0.19 7.74
C TYR A 65 -19.73 0.44 7.22
N PHE A 66 -19.60 0.54 5.89
CA PHE A 66 -18.53 1.30 5.23
C PHE A 66 -18.82 2.81 5.27
N PRO A 67 -17.99 3.63 5.93
CA PRO A 67 -18.27 5.05 6.18
C PRO A 67 -18.19 5.94 4.93
N ASN A 68 -19.04 6.96 4.82
CA ASN A 68 -19.08 7.90 3.69
C ASN A 68 -17.88 8.86 3.60
N GLY A 69 -17.04 8.91 4.64
CA GLY A 69 -15.72 9.55 4.58
C GLY A 69 -14.70 8.76 3.76
N TRP A 70 -15.09 7.60 3.24
CA TRP A 70 -14.33 6.82 2.28
C TRP A 70 -15.18 6.57 1.03
N GLU A 71 -14.52 6.45 -0.11
CA GLU A 71 -15.17 6.10 -1.37
C GLU A 71 -14.40 5.00 -2.09
N ILE A 72 -15.10 4.30 -2.99
CA ILE A 72 -14.50 3.40 -3.96
C ILE A 72 -14.56 4.07 -5.31
N SER A 73 -13.39 4.32 -5.89
CA SER A 73 -13.25 5.04 -7.15
C SER A 73 -12.05 4.51 -7.91
N ASP A 74 -12.19 4.27 -9.21
CA ASP A 74 -11.10 3.87 -10.12
C ASP A 74 -10.26 2.70 -9.58
N GLY A 75 -10.90 1.66 -9.03
CA GLY A 75 -10.19 0.49 -8.52
C GLY A 75 -9.48 0.71 -7.19
N MET A 76 -9.82 1.75 -6.43
CA MET A 76 -9.16 2.12 -5.17
C MET A 76 -10.19 2.36 -4.05
N ILE A 77 -9.77 2.09 -2.81
CA ILE A 77 -10.40 2.65 -1.60
C ILE A 77 -9.71 3.99 -1.29
N ARG A 78 -10.47 5.09 -1.27
CA ARG A 78 -9.94 6.45 -1.08
C ARG A 78 -10.58 7.14 0.12
N CYS A 79 -9.75 7.64 1.04
CA CYS A 79 -10.22 8.53 2.10
C CYS A 79 -10.58 9.91 1.51
N ILE A 80 -11.77 10.41 1.84
CA ILE A 80 -12.20 11.77 1.54
C ILE A 80 -11.74 12.65 2.71
N GLY A 81 -10.53 13.19 2.59
CA GLY A 81 -9.91 13.99 3.64
C GLY A 81 -10.78 15.17 4.09
N SER A 82 -11.04 15.27 5.40
CA SER A 82 -11.80 16.39 5.98
C SER A 82 -10.98 17.68 6.13
N GLY A 83 -9.65 17.59 6.03
CA GLY A 83 -8.71 18.67 6.32
C GLY A 83 -8.58 19.00 7.82
N ARG A 84 -9.11 18.15 8.72
CA ARG A 84 -9.11 18.38 10.17
C ARG A 84 -8.13 17.49 10.95
N GLY A 85 -7.24 16.79 10.25
CA GLY A 85 -6.30 15.84 10.86
C GLY A 85 -7.03 14.77 11.66
N GLU A 86 -6.53 14.47 12.86
CA GLU A 86 -7.07 13.47 13.79
C GLU A 86 -8.55 13.69 14.17
N ALA A 87 -9.06 14.93 14.11
CA ALA A 87 -10.46 15.19 14.41
C ALA A 87 -11.43 14.55 13.38
N GLY A 88 -10.91 14.11 12.22
CA GLY A 88 -11.65 13.37 11.22
C GLY A 88 -12.81 14.15 10.58
N GLY A 89 -13.64 13.44 9.83
CA GLY A 89 -14.94 13.91 9.34
C GLY A 89 -16.07 13.27 10.15
N LEU A 90 -17.26 13.90 10.17
CA LEU A 90 -18.43 13.37 10.92
C LEU A 90 -18.79 11.93 10.53
N GLU A 91 -18.70 11.59 9.24
CA GLU A 91 -18.87 10.23 8.72
C GLU A 91 -17.55 9.60 8.26
N GLY A 92 -16.41 10.02 8.83
CA GLY A 92 -15.08 9.45 8.56
C GLY A 92 -14.71 8.35 9.54
N GLY A 93 -13.46 8.41 10.02
CA GLY A 93 -12.85 7.42 10.90
C GLY A 93 -12.06 6.37 10.13
N ASP A 94 -11.35 5.54 10.87
CA ASP A 94 -10.56 4.44 10.31
C ASP A 94 -11.45 3.33 9.77
N ILE A 95 -10.95 2.59 8.79
CA ILE A 95 -11.60 1.37 8.28
C ILE A 95 -10.79 0.15 8.65
N ILE A 96 -11.48 -0.97 8.84
CA ILE A 96 -10.90 -2.28 9.08
C ILE A 96 -11.53 -3.31 8.13
N TYR A 97 -10.76 -4.33 7.80
CA TYR A 97 -11.29 -5.53 7.18
C TYR A 97 -11.90 -6.41 8.27
N ASP A 98 -13.14 -6.88 8.09
CA ASP A 98 -13.92 -7.58 9.11
C ASP A 98 -13.49 -9.06 9.32
N GLU A 99 -12.18 -9.29 9.40
CA GLU A 99 -11.57 -10.55 9.80
C GLU A 99 -10.31 -10.32 10.65
N LYS A 100 -10.05 -11.23 11.57
CA LYS A 100 -8.89 -11.15 12.46
C LYS A 100 -7.78 -12.08 11.97
N PHE A 101 -6.60 -11.50 11.78
CA PHE A 101 -5.39 -12.22 11.41
C PHE A 101 -4.39 -12.23 12.58
N GLN A 102 -3.66 -13.35 12.73
CA GLN A 102 -2.62 -13.47 13.77
C GLN A 102 -1.23 -13.55 13.16
N ASN A 103 -1.00 -14.51 12.27
CA ASN A 103 0.20 -14.57 11.43
C ASN A 103 -0.25 -14.31 10.00
N PHE A 104 0.34 -13.34 9.33
CA PHE A 104 -0.04 -12.95 7.99
C PHE A 104 1.09 -12.22 7.28
N GLU A 105 1.04 -12.24 5.96
CA GLU A 105 1.75 -11.32 5.10
C GLU A 105 0.70 -10.46 4.39
N LEU A 106 0.83 -9.14 4.50
CA LEU A 106 -0.03 -8.17 3.82
C LEU A 106 0.80 -7.46 2.76
N ILE A 107 0.32 -7.44 1.53
CA ILE A 107 0.86 -6.60 0.45
C ILE A 107 -0.26 -5.69 -0.03
N LEU A 108 0.03 -4.40 -0.16
CA LEU A 108 -0.86 -3.44 -0.80
C LEU A 108 -0.08 -2.28 -1.41
N GLU A 109 -0.77 -1.48 -2.22
CA GLU A 109 -0.24 -0.22 -2.73
C GLU A 109 -0.97 0.97 -2.12
N TRP A 110 -0.22 2.05 -1.87
CA TRP A 110 -0.75 3.29 -1.35
C TRP A 110 -0.21 4.49 -2.14
N LYS A 111 -1.03 5.54 -2.18
CA LYS A 111 -0.70 6.83 -2.79
C LYS A 111 -1.26 7.92 -1.89
N ILE A 112 -0.48 8.97 -1.69
CA ILE A 112 -0.83 10.08 -0.80
C ILE A 112 -0.91 11.40 -1.55
N SER A 113 -1.77 12.31 -1.08
CA SER A 113 -1.88 13.68 -1.56
C SER A 113 -0.80 14.59 -0.95
N PRO A 114 -0.54 15.78 -1.52
CA PRO A 114 0.36 16.75 -0.90
C PRO A 114 -0.08 17.07 0.53
N GLY A 115 0.84 16.96 1.48
CA GLY A 115 0.61 17.15 2.90
C GLY A 115 -0.36 16.15 3.52
N GLY A 116 -0.59 15.00 2.87
CA GLY A 116 -1.45 13.95 3.40
C GLY A 116 -0.77 13.15 4.51
N ASN A 117 -1.60 12.63 5.41
CA ASN A 117 -1.23 11.78 6.54
C ASN A 117 -2.30 10.69 6.67
N SER A 118 -1.87 9.45 6.81
CA SER A 118 -2.67 8.25 6.94
C SER A 118 -1.81 7.17 7.62
N GLY A 119 -2.40 6.01 7.93
CA GLY A 119 -1.66 4.87 8.44
C GLY A 119 -2.19 3.56 7.90
N ILE A 120 -1.37 2.52 8.00
CA ILE A 120 -1.79 1.13 7.86
C ILE A 120 -1.68 0.48 9.23
N PHE A 121 -2.84 0.26 9.84
CA PHE A 121 -2.94 -0.43 11.12
C PHE A 121 -2.99 -1.94 10.93
N TYR A 122 -2.38 -2.66 11.86
CA TYR A 122 -2.45 -4.12 11.92
C TYR A 122 -2.65 -4.60 13.36
N LEU A 123 -3.17 -5.82 13.52
CA LEU A 123 -3.49 -6.42 14.84
C LEU A 123 -4.47 -5.57 15.69
N ALA A 124 -5.28 -4.74 15.04
CA ALA A 124 -6.23 -3.85 15.71
C ALA A 124 -7.27 -4.60 16.53
N GLN A 125 -7.67 -3.99 17.66
CA GLN A 125 -8.75 -4.49 18.50
C GLN A 125 -9.80 -3.41 18.66
N GLU A 126 -11.05 -3.74 18.34
CA GLU A 126 -12.17 -2.82 18.55
C GLU A 126 -12.51 -2.73 20.04
N SER A 127 -12.61 -1.50 20.51
CA SER A 127 -13.14 -1.15 21.82
C SER A 127 -13.95 0.14 21.65
N PRO A 128 -15.21 0.21 22.14
CA PRO A 128 -16.06 1.39 21.95
C PRO A 128 -15.46 2.71 22.45
N ASP A 129 -14.57 2.64 23.44
CA ASP A 129 -13.98 3.79 24.11
C ASP A 129 -12.56 4.14 23.66
N LEU A 130 -11.98 3.35 22.73
CA LEU A 130 -10.62 3.55 22.23
C LEU A 130 -10.63 3.88 20.74
N THR A 131 -9.64 4.63 20.30
CA THR A 131 -9.32 4.79 18.88
C THR A 131 -8.37 3.68 18.42
N ILE A 132 -8.33 3.41 17.11
CA ILE A 132 -7.56 2.28 16.57
C ILE A 132 -6.08 2.31 16.97
N TRP A 133 -5.45 3.49 16.93
CA TRP A 133 -4.03 3.69 17.26
C TRP A 133 -3.69 3.34 18.72
N GLN A 134 -4.68 3.30 19.62
CA GLN A 134 -4.46 2.88 21.01
C GLN A 134 -4.34 1.36 21.15
N THR A 135 -4.70 0.60 20.11
CA THR A 135 -4.78 -0.87 20.13
C THR A 135 -4.00 -1.55 19.03
N ALA A 136 -3.52 -0.79 18.05
CA ALA A 136 -2.93 -1.29 16.83
C ALA A 136 -1.59 -0.59 16.56
N PRO A 137 -0.51 -1.34 16.30
CA PRO A 137 0.67 -0.80 15.63
C PRO A 137 0.32 -0.16 14.27
N GLU A 138 1.06 0.88 13.90
CA GLU A 138 0.84 1.66 12.68
C GLU A 138 2.11 1.73 11.84
N MET A 139 2.02 1.31 10.58
CA MET A 139 2.99 1.71 9.57
C MET A 139 2.52 3.04 8.96
N GLN A 140 3.35 4.07 9.11
CA GLN A 140 3.01 5.44 8.75
C GLN A 140 2.95 5.64 7.23
N VAL A 141 1.90 6.32 6.75
CA VAL A 141 1.70 6.71 5.34
C VAL A 141 1.63 8.23 5.25
N LEU A 142 2.73 8.85 4.84
CA LEU A 142 2.91 10.30 4.94
C LEU A 142 3.49 10.93 3.68
N ASP A 143 3.10 12.18 3.40
CA ASP A 143 3.95 13.08 2.62
C ASP A 143 5.11 13.59 3.51
N ASN A 144 6.25 12.92 3.42
CA ASN A 144 7.48 13.28 4.14
C ASN A 144 7.99 14.69 3.84
N THR A 145 7.59 15.28 2.72
CA THR A 145 8.17 16.53 2.22
C THR A 145 7.45 17.76 2.73
N THR A 146 6.11 17.72 2.79
CA THR A 146 5.30 18.90 3.15
C THR A 146 4.47 18.73 4.42
N HIS A 147 4.21 17.51 4.89
CA HIS A 147 3.53 17.32 6.17
C HIS A 147 4.46 17.75 7.32
N PRO A 148 3.96 18.46 8.35
CA PRO A 148 4.77 18.91 9.49
C PRO A 148 5.57 17.78 10.18
N ASP A 149 4.96 16.60 10.31
CA ASP A 149 5.56 15.41 10.95
C ASP A 149 6.65 14.73 10.10
N GLY A 150 6.71 15.00 8.79
CA GLY A 150 7.61 14.29 7.87
C GLY A 150 9.11 14.50 8.08
N ARG A 151 9.48 15.37 9.02
CA ARG A 151 10.86 15.83 9.26
C ARG A 151 11.60 15.02 10.31
N GLU A 152 10.90 14.17 11.03
CA GLU A 152 11.44 13.35 12.11
C GLU A 152 11.31 11.90 11.68
N GLY A 153 12.42 11.19 11.42
CA GLY A 153 12.40 9.85 10.80
C GLY A 153 11.53 8.81 11.52
N LEU A 154 11.14 9.05 12.78
CA LEU A 154 10.19 8.26 13.58
C LEU A 154 8.72 8.41 13.12
N HIS A 155 8.40 9.49 12.41
CA HIS A 155 7.07 9.80 11.89
C HIS A 155 7.06 9.81 10.35
N SER A 156 8.18 9.55 9.69
CA SER A 156 8.22 9.46 8.23
C SER A 156 7.51 8.19 7.72
N ALA A 157 7.04 8.24 6.48
CA ALA A 157 6.40 7.11 5.82
C ALA A 157 7.29 5.85 5.86
N GLY A 158 6.68 4.70 6.20
CA GLY A 158 7.39 3.44 6.44
C GLY A 158 7.84 3.21 7.88
N ALA A 159 7.83 4.23 8.74
CA ALA A 159 8.14 4.05 10.16
C ALA A 159 7.04 3.26 10.88
N LEU A 160 7.43 2.50 11.90
CA LEU A 160 6.50 2.15 12.98
C LEU A 160 6.32 3.42 13.81
N TYR A 161 5.18 4.07 13.64
CA TYR A 161 4.95 5.45 14.08
C TYR A 161 5.38 5.67 15.54
N ASP A 162 6.25 6.66 15.74
CA ASP A 162 6.80 7.10 17.04
C ASP A 162 7.59 6.03 17.83
N MET A 163 7.90 4.88 17.21
CA MET A 163 8.65 3.79 17.85
C MET A 163 9.93 3.41 17.10
N ILE A 164 9.82 3.10 15.80
CA ILE A 164 10.95 2.64 14.97
C ILE A 164 10.93 3.42 13.67
N GLY A 165 11.89 4.31 13.52
CA GLY A 165 11.99 5.18 12.35
C GLY A 165 12.65 4.52 11.14
N VAL A 166 12.60 5.22 10.01
CA VAL A 166 13.30 4.83 8.80
C VAL A 166 14.62 5.60 8.67
N GLU A 167 15.71 4.87 8.39
CA GLU A 167 17.04 5.50 8.23
C GLU A 167 17.18 6.31 6.93
N GLN A 168 16.40 5.95 5.91
CA GLN A 168 16.41 6.57 4.60
C GLN A 168 14.99 6.64 4.06
N ASP A 169 14.63 7.78 3.47
CA ASP A 169 13.38 7.90 2.75
C ASP A 169 13.43 7.00 1.49
N LYS A 170 12.51 6.04 1.42
CA LYS A 170 12.37 5.09 0.32
C LYS A 170 11.05 5.27 -0.42
N VAL A 171 10.25 6.28 -0.09
CA VAL A 171 8.95 6.48 -0.73
C VAL A 171 9.11 7.27 -2.03
N LYS A 172 8.29 6.91 -3.01
CA LYS A 172 8.15 7.67 -4.25
C LYS A 172 7.51 9.03 -3.98
N PRO A 173 7.70 10.00 -4.89
CA PRO A 173 7.06 11.31 -4.77
C PRO A 173 5.54 11.24 -4.55
N VAL A 174 5.02 12.28 -3.90
CA VAL A 174 3.57 12.48 -3.73
C VAL A 174 2.83 12.31 -5.06
N GLY A 175 1.72 11.57 -5.02
CA GLY A 175 0.94 11.24 -6.21
C GLY A 175 1.40 9.98 -6.97
N GLU A 176 2.52 9.36 -6.60
CA GLU A 176 2.94 8.06 -7.13
C GLU A 176 2.56 6.91 -6.19
N TRP A 177 2.41 5.72 -6.77
CA TRP A 177 2.09 4.48 -6.06
C TRP A 177 3.32 3.88 -5.39
N ASN A 178 3.23 3.69 -4.09
CA ASN A 178 4.18 2.94 -3.28
C ASN A 178 3.60 1.57 -2.96
N GLN A 179 4.41 0.53 -3.02
CA GLN A 179 4.03 -0.80 -2.52
C GLN A 179 4.58 -0.96 -1.10
N VAL A 180 3.80 -1.61 -0.25
CA VAL A 180 4.23 -2.02 1.09
C VAL A 180 3.97 -3.50 1.30
N LYS A 181 4.85 -4.11 2.10
CA LYS A 181 4.67 -5.44 2.65
C LYS A 181 4.78 -5.34 4.16
N ILE A 182 3.85 -5.94 4.88
CA ILE A 182 3.89 -6.10 6.35
C ILE A 182 3.83 -7.59 6.66
N LEU A 183 4.86 -8.12 7.30
CA LEU A 183 4.88 -9.50 7.77
C LEU A 183 4.68 -9.52 9.28
N VAL A 184 3.71 -10.30 9.75
CA VAL A 184 3.59 -10.65 11.17
C VAL A 184 3.68 -12.16 11.29
N PHE A 185 4.71 -12.65 12.00
CA PHE A 185 4.90 -14.09 12.17
C PHE A 185 5.46 -14.43 13.55
N LYS A 186 4.61 -15.05 14.39
CA LYS A 186 4.97 -15.51 15.74
C LYS A 186 5.63 -14.41 16.60
N GLY A 187 5.14 -13.18 16.47
CA GLY A 187 5.65 -12.01 17.20
C GLY A 187 6.80 -11.26 16.51
N LEU A 188 7.36 -11.80 15.42
CA LEU A 188 8.21 -11.02 14.51
C LEU A 188 7.33 -10.09 13.67
N VAL A 189 7.79 -8.86 13.46
CA VAL A 189 7.21 -7.88 12.54
C VAL A 189 8.31 -7.36 11.62
N GLU A 190 8.05 -7.37 10.30
CA GLU A 190 8.93 -6.79 9.25
C GLU A 190 8.13 -5.90 8.29
#